data_AF-A0A382AEK9-F1
#
_entry.id   AF-A0A382AEK9-F1
#
_cell.length_a   1.000
_cell.length_b   1.000
_cell.length_c   1.000
_cell.angle_alpha   90.00
_cell.angle_beta   90.00
_cell.angle_gamma   90.00
#
_symmetry.space_group_name_H-M   'P 1'
#
loop_
_entity.id
_entity.type
_entity.pdbx_description
1 polymer ?
#
loop_
_entity_poly.entity_id
_entity_poly.type
_entity_poly.pdbx_seq_one_letter_code
_entity_poly.pdbx_strand_id
1 'polypeptide(L)'
;WGLAGETWQAMASLDHYGGPTWFRLGDRDLGTHLFRTGRLADGAGLAGVTAEVAEAWGLGFRLLPATEDRLRTMVTLADGDEVGFQEYFVGLRHDVPVSGIRFDGADDALPGPGVLEAITTAEAVVIAPSNPLVSIAPILAVPGVRDAVAARRESAVAVSPIVGGSALKGPADRMLAEMGHESSVVGVARLYRDLVATLVIDRVDADLADEVEAEGVRCVVTDTVMRTTEVAAALAETTLGAVA
;
A
#
# COMPACT_ATOMS: atom_id res chain seq x y z
N TRP A 1 4.29 -3.09 14.99
CA TRP A 1 4.97 -2.06 14.18
C TRP A 1 5.23 -0.85 15.07
N GLY A 2 6.08 0.10 14.65
CA GLY A 2 6.47 1.26 15.45
C GLY A 2 7.99 1.48 15.48
N LEU A 3 8.44 2.51 16.19
CA LEU A 3 9.86 2.84 16.33
C LEU A 3 10.57 1.90 17.30
N ALA A 4 11.86 1.67 17.07
CA ALA A 4 12.69 0.89 18.00
C ALA A 4 12.87 1.65 19.33
N GLY A 5 12.82 0.94 20.46
CA GLY A 5 12.99 1.53 21.79
C GLY A 5 11.85 2.45 22.22
N GLU A 6 10.63 2.16 21.76
CA GLU A 6 9.42 2.94 22.05
C GLU A 6 8.94 2.78 23.50
N THR A 7 8.29 3.82 24.02
CA THR A 7 7.53 3.79 25.29
C THR A 7 6.06 4.15 25.05
N TRP A 8 5.20 3.87 26.04
CA TRP A 8 3.73 3.99 25.89
C TRP A 8 3.09 4.80 27.03
N GLN A 9 3.82 5.77 27.59
CA GLN A 9 3.37 6.52 28.77
C GLN A 9 2.18 7.44 28.44
N ALA A 10 2.18 8.05 27.25
CA ALA A 10 1.06 8.85 26.78
C ALA A 10 -0.21 7.99 26.64
N MET A 11 -0.09 6.76 26.10
CA MET A 11 -1.22 5.83 26.00
C MET A 11 -1.73 5.38 27.35
N ALA A 12 -0.85 5.13 28.33
CA ALA A 12 -1.27 4.80 29.69
C ALA A 12 -2.05 5.95 30.35
N SER A 13 -1.63 7.19 30.10
CA SER A 13 -2.36 8.38 30.56
C SER A 13 -3.72 8.50 29.87
N LEU A 14 -3.77 8.27 28.55
CA LEU A 14 -5.02 8.30 27.79
C LEU A 14 -6.02 7.26 28.32
N ASP A 15 -5.55 6.05 28.64
CA ASP A 15 -6.35 4.99 29.26
C ASP A 15 -6.90 5.42 30.62
N HIS A 16 -6.07 6.06 31.45
CA HIS A 16 -6.48 6.57 32.76
C HIS A 16 -7.62 7.60 32.67
N TYR A 17 -7.68 8.37 31.58
CA TYR A 17 -8.76 9.32 31.32
C TYR A 17 -9.99 8.69 30.62
N GLY A 18 -9.98 7.38 30.35
CA GLY A 18 -11.05 6.69 29.63
C GLY A 18 -11.09 7.02 28.14
N GLY A 19 -9.96 7.46 27.56
CA GLY A 19 -9.83 7.73 26.14
C GLY A 19 -9.73 6.46 25.28
N PRO A 20 -9.85 6.58 23.95
CA PRO A 20 -9.76 5.43 23.06
C PRO A 20 -8.31 4.91 22.96
N THR A 21 -8.06 3.68 23.39
CA THR A 21 -6.74 3.04 23.37
C THR A 21 -6.61 1.86 22.41
N TRP A 22 -7.62 1.66 21.56
CA TRP A 22 -7.64 0.59 20.55
C TRP A 22 -6.56 0.76 19.48
N PHE A 23 -6.16 2.01 19.19
CA PHE A 23 -5.00 2.33 18.36
C PHE A 23 -3.86 2.82 19.24
N ARG A 24 -2.77 2.05 19.32
CA ARG A 24 -1.63 2.41 20.16
C ARG A 24 -0.67 3.34 19.42
N LEU A 25 -0.35 4.47 20.03
CA LEU A 25 0.64 5.45 19.56
C LEU A 25 1.81 5.54 20.54
N GLY A 26 3.02 5.35 20.03
CA GLY A 26 4.23 5.37 20.84
C GLY A 26 4.62 6.79 21.23
N ASP A 27 5.34 6.96 22.33
CA ASP A 27 5.76 8.29 22.78
C ASP A 27 6.68 8.99 21.75
N ARG A 28 7.57 8.25 21.08
CA ARG A 28 8.41 8.77 19.98
C ARG A 28 7.59 8.98 18.71
N ASP A 29 6.68 8.07 18.39
CA ASP A 29 5.76 8.21 17.24
C ASP A 29 4.87 9.47 17.35
N LEU A 30 4.40 9.77 18.56
CA LEU A 30 3.68 11.01 18.87
C LEU A 30 4.53 12.26 18.57
N GLY A 31 5.86 12.20 18.72
CA GLY A 31 6.75 13.28 18.31
C GLY A 31 6.60 13.64 16.83
N THR A 32 6.58 12.62 15.95
CA THR A 32 6.33 12.81 14.50
C THR A 32 4.94 13.39 14.26
N HIS A 33 3.92 12.93 15.00
CA HIS A 33 2.55 13.41 14.84
C HIS A 33 2.39 14.87 15.27
N LEU A 34 3.00 15.27 16.40
CA LEU A 34 2.99 16.65 16.89
C LEU A 34 3.67 17.57 15.88
N PHE A 35 4.85 17.20 15.39
CA PHE A 35 5.55 17.96 14.35
C PHE A 35 4.71 18.13 13.09
N ARG A 36 4.20 17.02 12.53
CA ARG A 36 3.36 17.04 11.33
C ARG A 36 2.13 17.91 11.52
N THR A 37 1.38 17.71 12.61
CA THR A 37 0.15 18.45 12.88
C THR A 37 0.43 19.95 13.07
N GLY A 38 1.50 20.33 13.75
CA GLY A 38 1.92 21.73 13.89
C GLY A 38 2.24 22.37 12.53
N ARG A 39 3.07 21.72 11.72
CA ARG A 39 3.45 22.24 10.38
C ARG A 39 2.24 22.40 9.46
N LEU A 40 1.32 21.44 9.44
CA LEU A 40 0.08 21.55 8.67
C LEU A 40 -0.80 22.71 9.17
N ALA A 41 -0.89 22.93 10.49
CA ALA A 41 -1.62 24.05 11.07
C ALA A 41 -0.99 25.41 10.70
N ASP A 42 0.33 25.46 10.51
CA ASP A 42 1.06 26.63 10.01
C ASP A 42 0.92 26.85 8.49
N GLY A 43 0.14 26.01 7.80
CA GLY A 43 -0.16 26.14 6.36
C GLY A 43 0.83 25.43 5.44
N ALA A 44 1.73 24.58 5.95
CA ALA A 44 2.55 23.72 5.10
C ALA A 44 1.71 22.63 4.43
N GLY A 45 2.07 22.25 3.20
CA GLY A 45 1.50 21.08 2.52
C GLY A 45 2.09 19.77 3.04
N LEU A 46 1.33 18.67 2.94
CA LEU A 46 1.75 17.35 3.43
C LEU A 46 3.02 16.85 2.72
N ALA A 47 3.23 17.18 1.45
CA ALA A 47 4.43 16.81 0.72
C ALA A 47 5.69 17.47 1.31
N GLY A 48 5.61 18.76 1.64
CA GLY A 48 6.70 19.49 2.30
C GLY A 48 7.03 18.93 3.68
N VAL A 49 6.01 18.69 4.49
CA VAL A 49 6.18 18.09 5.83
C VAL A 49 6.79 16.68 5.73
N THR A 50 6.39 15.88 4.75
CA THR A 50 6.94 14.54 4.52
C THR A 50 8.41 14.60 4.12
N ALA A 51 8.80 15.56 3.28
CA ALA A 51 10.20 15.78 2.90
C ALA A 51 11.07 16.17 4.11
N GLU A 52 10.58 17.09 4.95
CA GLU A 52 11.26 17.50 6.19
C GLU A 52 11.49 16.31 7.14
N VAL A 53 10.47 15.45 7.31
CA VAL A 53 10.59 14.23 8.12
C VAL A 53 11.59 13.25 7.50
N ALA A 54 11.52 13.01 6.18
CA ALA A 54 12.44 12.10 5.50
C ALA A 54 13.91 12.57 5.59
N GLU A 55 14.15 13.88 5.50
CA GLU A 55 15.47 14.49 5.69
C GLU A 55 15.97 14.32 7.12
N ALA A 56 15.13 14.59 8.12
CA ALA A 56 15.49 14.45 9.54
C ALA A 56 15.89 13.01 9.91
N TRP A 57 15.30 12.00 9.25
CA TRP A 57 15.66 10.59 9.42
C TRP A 57 16.79 10.11 8.50
N GLY A 58 17.28 10.96 7.58
CA GLY A 58 18.36 10.61 6.66
C GLY A 58 17.99 9.48 5.69
N LEU A 59 16.73 9.40 5.24
CA LEU A 59 16.22 8.25 4.48
C LEU A 59 16.83 8.11 3.08
N GLY A 60 17.35 9.18 2.49
CA GLY A 60 18.07 9.14 1.21
C GLY A 60 17.17 8.90 -0.03
N PHE A 61 15.85 8.88 0.13
CA PHE A 61 14.88 8.75 -0.95
C PHE A 61 13.76 9.79 -0.85
N ARG A 62 13.09 10.08 -1.98
CA ARG A 62 11.91 10.96 -2.02
C ARG A 62 10.67 10.17 -1.64
N LEU A 63 9.97 10.61 -0.60
CA LEU A 63 8.69 10.07 -0.19
C LEU A 63 7.58 11.07 -0.54
N LEU A 64 6.74 10.72 -1.50
CA LEU A 64 5.65 11.57 -1.99
C LEU A 64 4.30 11.01 -1.50
N PRO A 65 3.53 11.76 -0.71
CA PRO A 65 2.12 11.45 -0.48
C PRO A 65 1.37 11.44 -1.81
N ALA A 66 0.47 10.46 -2.01
CA ALA A 66 -0.30 10.34 -3.25
C ALA A 66 -1.15 11.58 -3.56
N THR A 67 -1.61 12.27 -2.50
CA THR A 67 -2.37 13.51 -2.52
C THR A 67 -2.06 14.31 -1.26
N GLU A 68 -2.24 15.63 -1.31
CA GLU A 68 -2.29 16.49 -0.11
C GLU A 68 -3.70 16.59 0.47
N ASP A 69 -4.71 16.18 -0.29
CA ASP A 69 -6.10 16.19 0.10
C ASP A 69 -6.44 15.02 1.03
N ARG A 70 -7.56 15.16 1.74
CA ARG A 70 -8.04 14.13 2.64
C ARG A 70 -8.63 12.97 1.84
N LEU A 71 -7.89 11.88 1.76
CA LEU A 71 -8.33 10.61 1.18
C LEU A 71 -8.36 9.52 2.24
N ARG A 72 -9.52 8.88 2.46
CA ARG A 72 -9.67 7.83 3.47
C ARG A 72 -10.24 6.55 2.88
N THR A 73 -9.62 5.42 3.22
CA THR A 73 -10.19 4.10 2.94
C THR A 73 -11.29 3.79 3.95
N MET A 74 -12.49 3.58 3.45
CA MET A 74 -13.67 3.18 4.21
C MET A 74 -14.05 1.75 3.84
N VAL A 75 -14.45 0.97 4.85
CA VAL A 75 -14.78 -0.45 4.72
C VAL A 75 -16.22 -0.65 5.16
N THR A 76 -17.04 -1.20 4.26
CA THR A 76 -18.40 -1.63 4.58
C THR A 76 -18.33 -3.07 5.10
N LEU A 77 -18.82 -3.29 6.32
CA LEU A 77 -18.92 -4.59 6.95
C LEU A 77 -20.10 -5.38 6.36
N ALA A 78 -20.14 -6.68 6.59
CA ALA A 78 -21.20 -7.53 6.04
C ALA A 78 -22.60 -7.26 6.62
N ASP A 79 -22.69 -6.63 7.79
CA ASP A 79 -23.94 -6.18 8.41
C ASP A 79 -24.42 -4.81 7.89
N GLY A 80 -23.61 -4.14 7.05
CA GLY A 80 -23.90 -2.87 6.42
C GLY A 80 -23.30 -1.65 7.12
N ASP A 81 -22.70 -1.81 8.30
CA ASP A 81 -22.00 -0.71 8.97
C ASP A 81 -20.73 -0.32 8.21
N GLU A 82 -20.36 0.96 8.25
CA GLU A 82 -19.15 1.45 7.60
C GLU A 82 -18.17 2.05 8.61
N VAL A 83 -16.93 1.56 8.55
CA VAL A 83 -15.85 1.97 9.46
C VAL A 83 -14.63 2.43 8.67
N GLY A 84 -13.76 3.22 9.32
CA GLY A 84 -12.46 3.55 8.75
C GLY A 84 -11.55 2.32 8.71
N PHE A 85 -10.65 2.24 7.71
CA PHE A 85 -9.78 1.07 7.56
C PHE A 85 -8.95 0.73 8.82
N GLN A 86 -8.47 1.71 9.58
CA GLN A 86 -7.72 1.45 10.82
C GLN A 86 -8.60 0.87 11.93
N GLU A 87 -9.86 1.30 12.01
CA GLU A 87 -10.83 0.74 12.97
C GLU A 87 -11.15 -0.70 12.61
N TYR A 88 -11.38 -0.99 11.32
CA TYR A 88 -11.50 -2.37 10.84
C TYR A 88 -10.25 -3.21 11.13
N PHE A 89 -9.07 -2.72 10.74
CA PHE A 89 -7.84 -3.51 10.77
C PHE A 89 -7.30 -3.74 12.17
N VAL A 90 -7.32 -2.70 13.02
CA VAL A 90 -6.77 -2.73 14.38
C VAL A 90 -7.86 -2.93 15.42
N GLY A 91 -8.91 -2.11 15.39
CA GLY A 91 -10.00 -2.15 16.38
C GLY A 91 -10.79 -3.45 16.33
N LEU A 92 -11.27 -3.82 15.16
CA LEU A 92 -11.97 -5.08 14.90
C LEU A 92 -11.02 -6.24 14.54
N ARG A 93 -9.71 -6.00 14.59
CA ARG A 93 -8.65 -6.97 14.27
C ARG A 93 -8.84 -7.64 12.92
N HIS A 94 -9.47 -6.95 11.97
CA HIS A 94 -9.88 -7.51 10.70
C HIS A 94 -10.53 -8.91 10.86
N ASP A 95 -11.33 -9.16 11.90
CA ASP A 95 -11.96 -10.47 12.16
C ASP A 95 -13.44 -10.49 11.73
N VAL A 96 -13.91 -9.44 11.07
CA VAL A 96 -15.29 -9.27 10.60
C VAL A 96 -15.32 -9.32 9.07
N PRO A 97 -16.26 -10.04 8.44
CA PRO A 97 -16.40 -10.05 6.98
C PRO A 97 -16.75 -8.66 6.43
N VAL A 98 -16.23 -8.34 5.24
CA VAL A 98 -16.50 -7.08 4.53
C VAL A 98 -17.35 -7.32 3.29
N SER A 99 -18.12 -6.31 2.90
CA SER A 99 -18.98 -6.32 1.69
C SER A 99 -18.63 -5.22 0.69
N GLY A 100 -17.80 -4.24 1.09
CA GLY A 100 -17.47 -3.11 0.24
C GLY A 100 -16.24 -2.33 0.71
N ILE A 101 -15.60 -1.65 -0.24
CA ILE A 101 -14.50 -0.73 0.00
C ILE A 101 -14.77 0.53 -0.84
N ARG A 102 -14.64 1.70 -0.24
CA ARG A 102 -14.67 2.98 -0.97
C ARG A 102 -13.58 3.92 -0.48
N PHE A 103 -13.25 4.91 -1.30
CA PHE A 103 -12.23 5.91 -1.00
C PHE A 103 -12.89 7.28 -0.83
N ASP A 104 -13.14 7.64 0.42
CA ASP A 104 -13.76 8.90 0.81
C ASP A 104 -12.84 10.08 0.47
N GLY A 105 -13.27 10.94 -0.45
CA GLY A 105 -12.51 12.10 -0.95
C GLY A 105 -11.73 11.85 -2.25
N ALA A 106 -11.82 10.66 -2.86
CA ALA A 106 -11.06 10.36 -4.09
C ALA A 106 -11.43 11.25 -5.27
N ASP A 107 -12.73 11.48 -5.50
CA ASP A 107 -13.23 12.22 -6.66
C ASP A 107 -12.78 13.69 -6.67
N ASP A 108 -12.55 14.26 -5.48
CA ASP A 108 -12.13 15.65 -5.29
C ASP A 108 -10.62 15.83 -5.07
N ALA A 109 -9.89 14.72 -4.88
CA ALA A 109 -8.46 14.77 -4.58
C ALA A 109 -7.63 15.16 -5.81
N LEU A 110 -6.53 15.85 -5.57
CA LEU A 110 -5.52 16.14 -6.58
C LEU A 110 -4.25 15.31 -6.31
N PRO A 111 -3.53 14.87 -7.37
CA PRO A 111 -2.21 14.28 -7.19
C PRO A 111 -1.29 15.19 -6.39
N GLY A 112 -0.58 14.60 -5.43
CA GLY A 112 0.40 15.32 -4.62
C GLY A 112 1.51 15.94 -5.49
N PRO A 113 2.14 17.04 -5.04
CA PRO A 113 3.25 17.67 -5.76
C PRO A 113 4.32 16.65 -6.17
N GLY A 114 4.61 16.59 -7.48
CA GLY A 114 5.63 15.71 -8.06
C GLY A 114 5.20 14.25 -8.28
N VAL A 115 3.99 13.83 -7.88
CA VAL A 115 3.54 12.43 -8.04
C VAL A 115 3.44 12.03 -9.51
N LEU A 116 2.70 12.80 -10.32
CA LEU A 116 2.54 12.49 -11.75
C LEU A 116 3.86 12.62 -12.51
N GLU A 117 4.68 13.63 -12.20
CA GLU A 117 6.00 13.80 -12.79
C GLU A 117 6.89 12.57 -12.48
N ALA A 118 6.92 12.10 -11.23
CA ALA A 118 7.69 10.93 -10.85
C ALA A 118 7.27 9.68 -11.61
N ILE A 119 5.97 9.44 -11.80
CA ILE A 119 5.47 8.27 -12.55
C ILE A 119 5.80 8.40 -14.05
N THR A 120 5.52 9.56 -14.64
CA THR A 120 5.65 9.77 -16.10
C THR A 120 7.10 9.83 -16.58
N THR A 121 8.02 10.26 -15.73
CA THR A 121 9.45 10.39 -16.06
C THR A 121 10.31 9.22 -15.57
N ALA A 122 9.76 8.33 -14.75
CA ALA A 122 10.50 7.18 -14.23
C ALA A 122 10.92 6.23 -15.36
N GLU A 123 12.16 5.72 -15.28
CA GLU A 123 12.65 4.65 -16.17
C GLU A 123 11.83 3.37 -15.99
N ALA A 124 11.42 3.08 -14.75
CA ALA A 124 10.60 1.92 -14.38
C ALA A 124 9.57 2.29 -13.31
N VAL A 125 8.39 1.69 -13.38
CA VAL A 125 7.35 1.80 -12.33
C VAL A 125 7.17 0.43 -11.67
N VAL A 126 7.37 0.37 -10.35
CA VAL A 126 7.22 -0.88 -9.58
C VAL A 126 6.01 -0.79 -8.66
N ILE A 127 5.04 -1.69 -8.84
CA ILE A 127 3.97 -1.93 -7.86
C ILE A 127 4.48 -2.97 -6.85
N ALA A 128 4.79 -2.50 -5.64
CA ALA A 128 5.27 -3.34 -4.54
C ALA A 128 4.23 -4.40 -4.11
N PRO A 129 4.64 -5.50 -3.44
CA PRO A 129 3.75 -6.60 -3.03
C PRO A 129 2.91 -6.21 -1.80
N SER A 130 2.04 -5.22 -1.96
CA SER A 130 1.10 -4.73 -0.96
C SER A 130 -0.32 -5.15 -1.30
N ASN A 131 -1.26 -4.97 -0.36
CA ASN A 131 -2.66 -5.32 -0.59
C ASN A 131 -3.23 -4.51 -1.79
N PRO A 132 -3.73 -5.18 -2.85
CA PRO A 132 -4.21 -4.48 -4.05
C PRO A 132 -5.37 -3.53 -3.77
N LEU A 133 -6.26 -3.88 -2.82
CA LEU A 133 -7.55 -3.22 -2.60
C LEU A 133 -7.48 -2.06 -1.60
N VAL A 134 -6.56 -2.10 -0.64
CA VAL A 134 -6.48 -1.09 0.44
C VAL A 134 -5.11 -0.45 0.62
N SER A 135 -4.10 -0.91 -0.12
CA SER A 135 -2.78 -0.25 -0.14
C SER A 135 -2.50 0.39 -1.50
N ILE A 136 -2.70 -0.34 -2.59
CA ILE A 136 -2.43 0.18 -3.95
C ILE A 136 -3.64 0.95 -4.52
N ALA A 137 -4.86 0.39 -4.43
CA ALA A 137 -6.05 1.03 -4.98
C ALA A 137 -6.34 2.45 -4.47
N PRO A 138 -6.14 2.81 -3.18
CA PRO A 138 -6.30 4.21 -2.76
C PRO A 138 -5.37 5.17 -3.50
N ILE A 139 -4.14 4.75 -3.82
CA ILE A 139 -3.19 5.58 -4.57
C ILE A 139 -3.69 5.77 -6.01
N LEU A 140 -4.16 4.68 -6.63
CA LEU A 140 -4.71 4.70 -8.00
C LEU A 140 -6.05 5.44 -8.10
N ALA A 141 -6.79 5.57 -6.99
CA ALA A 141 -8.05 6.28 -6.92
C ALA A 141 -7.88 7.81 -7.00
N VAL A 142 -6.67 8.33 -6.77
CA VAL A 142 -6.37 9.75 -6.98
C VAL A 142 -6.42 10.05 -8.50
N PRO A 143 -7.26 11.01 -8.94
CA PRO A 143 -7.45 11.33 -10.35
C PRO A 143 -6.14 11.51 -11.13
N GLY A 144 -6.02 10.82 -12.27
CA GLY A 144 -4.84 10.85 -13.14
C GLY A 144 -3.69 9.92 -12.75
N VAL A 145 -3.63 9.41 -11.51
CA VAL A 145 -2.55 8.50 -11.09
C VAL A 145 -2.64 7.16 -11.81
N ARG A 146 -3.84 6.55 -11.87
CA ARG A 146 -4.05 5.29 -12.60
C ARG A 146 -3.69 5.41 -14.07
N ASP A 147 -4.12 6.49 -14.72
CA ASP A 147 -3.86 6.72 -16.14
C ASP A 147 -2.37 6.92 -16.41
N ALA A 148 -1.66 7.63 -15.52
CA ALA A 148 -0.21 7.79 -15.62
C ALA A 148 0.54 6.45 -15.50
N VAL A 149 0.11 5.56 -14.59
CA VAL A 149 0.69 4.21 -14.47
C VAL A 149 0.37 3.37 -15.71
N ALA A 150 -0.89 3.37 -16.16
CA ALA A 150 -1.32 2.62 -17.35
C ALA A 150 -0.59 3.07 -18.62
N ALA A 151 -0.33 4.38 -18.79
CA ALA A 151 0.47 4.90 -19.89
C ALA A 151 1.93 4.42 -19.88
N ARG A 152 2.43 3.94 -18.73
CA ARG A 152 3.77 3.38 -18.53
C ARG A 152 3.76 1.85 -18.45
N ARG A 153 2.65 1.18 -18.79
CA ARG A 153 2.45 -0.28 -18.66
C ARG A 153 3.65 -1.11 -19.10
N GLU A 154 4.19 -0.83 -20.29
CA GLU A 154 5.32 -1.58 -20.86
C GLU A 154 6.61 -1.47 -20.03
N SER A 155 6.77 -0.37 -19.30
CA SER A 155 7.87 -0.11 -18.36
C SER A 155 7.46 -0.31 -16.89
N ALA A 156 6.31 -0.95 -16.64
CA ALA A 156 5.76 -1.17 -15.31
C ALA A 156 5.73 -2.66 -14.97
N VAL A 157 6.09 -2.98 -13.73
CA VAL A 157 6.15 -4.33 -13.18
C VAL A 157 5.48 -4.36 -11.81
N ALA A 158 4.77 -5.45 -11.51
CA ALA A 158 4.22 -5.70 -10.18
C ALA A 158 4.89 -6.92 -9.55
N VAL A 159 4.97 -6.95 -8.22
CA VAL A 159 5.26 -8.17 -7.46
C VAL A 159 3.97 -8.63 -6.78
N SER A 160 3.61 -9.90 -6.94
CA SER A 160 2.40 -10.44 -6.32
C SER A 160 2.48 -10.36 -4.78
N PRO A 161 1.43 -9.89 -4.09
CA PRO A 161 1.32 -9.98 -2.64
C PRO A 161 0.81 -11.36 -2.16
N ILE A 162 0.38 -12.22 -3.08
CA ILE A 162 -0.14 -13.57 -2.81
C ILE A 162 0.94 -14.60 -3.14
N VAL A 163 1.13 -15.54 -2.22
CA VAL A 163 2.07 -16.67 -2.32
C VAL A 163 1.33 -17.95 -1.92
N GLY A 164 1.22 -18.92 -2.84
CA GLY A 164 0.53 -20.19 -2.59
C GLY A 164 -0.95 -20.03 -2.22
N GLY A 165 -1.61 -19.02 -2.79
CA GLY A 165 -3.02 -18.70 -2.54
C GLY A 165 -3.31 -17.85 -1.29
N SER A 166 -2.29 -17.47 -0.52
CA SER A 166 -2.44 -16.69 0.71
C SER A 166 -1.56 -15.44 0.74
N ALA A 167 -1.98 -14.43 1.51
CA ALA A 167 -1.16 -13.25 1.78
C ALA A 167 -0.16 -13.56 2.90
N LEU A 168 1.09 -13.11 2.75
CA LEU A 168 2.11 -13.31 3.80
C LEU A 168 1.78 -12.56 5.10
N LYS A 169 1.13 -11.40 5.00
CA LYS A 169 0.73 -10.55 6.11
C LYS A 169 -0.56 -9.81 5.80
N GLY A 170 -1.42 -9.69 6.80
CA GLY A 170 -2.69 -8.96 6.69
C GLY A 170 -3.73 -9.71 5.87
N PRO A 171 -4.91 -9.11 5.67
CA PRO A 171 -6.10 -9.80 5.18
C PRO A 171 -6.24 -9.76 3.65
N ALA A 172 -5.14 -9.67 2.89
CA ALA A 172 -5.25 -9.38 1.45
C ALA A 172 -5.93 -10.51 0.67
N ASP A 173 -5.58 -11.76 0.95
CA ASP A 173 -6.24 -12.95 0.42
C ASP A 173 -7.73 -13.01 0.76
N ARG A 174 -8.07 -12.78 2.03
CA ARG A 174 -9.46 -12.81 2.48
C ARG A 174 -10.28 -11.68 1.87
N MET A 175 -9.77 -10.46 1.86
CA MET A 175 -10.44 -9.30 1.26
C MET A 175 -10.61 -9.45 -0.24
N LEU A 176 -9.64 -10.05 -0.95
CA LEU A 176 -9.80 -10.38 -2.36
C LEU A 176 -11.00 -11.32 -2.55
N ALA A 177 -11.04 -12.43 -1.80
CA ALA A 177 -12.15 -13.39 -1.88
C ALA A 177 -13.51 -12.76 -1.51
N GLU A 178 -13.57 -11.99 -0.43
CA GLU A 178 -14.79 -11.30 0.04
C GLU A 178 -15.31 -10.28 -0.97
N MET A 179 -14.41 -9.65 -1.73
CA MET A 179 -14.74 -8.70 -2.81
C MET A 179 -14.93 -9.38 -4.17
N GLY A 180 -14.99 -10.71 -4.23
CA GLY A 180 -15.27 -11.48 -5.44
C GLY A 180 -14.07 -11.64 -6.39
N HIS A 181 -12.85 -11.38 -5.91
CA HIS A 181 -11.61 -11.64 -6.64
C HIS A 181 -11.03 -13.01 -6.30
N GLU A 182 -10.26 -13.56 -7.23
CA GLU A 182 -9.48 -14.77 -6.99
C GLU A 182 -8.26 -14.43 -6.12
N SER A 183 -8.09 -15.12 -4.98
CA SER A 183 -6.90 -14.99 -4.13
C SER A 183 -5.77 -15.88 -4.66
N SER A 184 -5.23 -15.52 -5.82
CA SER A 184 -4.11 -16.21 -6.47
C SER A 184 -3.26 -15.22 -7.26
N VAL A 185 -2.09 -15.67 -7.73
CA VAL A 185 -1.27 -14.88 -8.66
C VAL A 185 -1.99 -14.58 -9.98
N VAL A 186 -2.90 -15.46 -10.41
CA VAL A 186 -3.74 -15.26 -11.61
C VAL A 186 -4.79 -14.17 -11.36
N GLY A 187 -5.40 -14.16 -10.17
CA GLY A 187 -6.30 -13.07 -9.75
C GLY A 187 -5.59 -11.72 -9.69
N VAL A 188 -4.35 -11.68 -9.19
CA VAL A 188 -3.51 -10.48 -9.18
C VAL A 188 -3.17 -10.04 -10.61
N ALA A 189 -2.83 -10.97 -11.50
CA ALA A 189 -2.58 -10.67 -12.91
C ALA A 189 -3.79 -10.00 -13.57
N ARG A 190 -5.01 -10.51 -13.34
CA ARG A 190 -6.26 -9.89 -13.81
C ARG A 190 -6.48 -8.47 -13.28
N LEU A 191 -6.11 -8.20 -12.03
CA LEU A 191 -6.26 -6.87 -11.43
C LEU A 191 -5.29 -5.85 -12.06
N TYR A 192 -4.09 -6.30 -12.44
CA TYR A 192 -3.01 -5.41 -12.87
C TYR A 192 -2.70 -5.45 -14.37
N ARG A 193 -3.35 -6.29 -15.17
CA ARG A 193 -3.09 -6.44 -16.62
C ARG A 193 -3.12 -5.15 -17.43
N ASP A 194 -3.89 -4.15 -17.01
CA ASP A 194 -3.97 -2.85 -17.68
C ASP A 194 -2.95 -1.83 -17.16
N LEU A 195 -2.21 -2.17 -16.09
CA LEU A 195 -1.25 -1.31 -15.40
C LEU A 195 0.20 -1.75 -15.57
N VAL A 196 0.45 -3.05 -15.69
CA VAL A 196 1.80 -3.63 -15.79
C VAL A 196 1.89 -4.60 -16.95
N ALA A 197 3.06 -4.66 -17.59
CA ALA A 197 3.37 -5.65 -18.61
C ALA A 197 3.94 -6.94 -18.00
N THR A 198 4.52 -6.86 -16.80
CA THR A 198 5.16 -8.00 -16.12
C THR A 198 4.63 -8.16 -14.70
N LEU A 199 4.37 -9.41 -14.29
CA LEU A 199 4.09 -9.81 -12.92
C LEU A 199 5.17 -10.76 -12.41
N VAL A 200 5.78 -10.41 -11.27
CA VAL A 200 6.72 -11.26 -10.53
C VAL A 200 5.95 -12.09 -9.50
N ILE A 201 6.12 -13.40 -9.53
CA ILE A 201 5.45 -14.36 -8.63
C ILE A 201 6.47 -15.21 -7.87
N ASP A 202 6.02 -15.79 -6.75
CA ASP A 202 6.86 -16.68 -5.95
C ASP A 202 7.07 -18.03 -6.64
N ARG A 203 8.18 -18.72 -6.31
CA ARG A 203 8.44 -20.09 -6.76
C ARG A 203 7.36 -21.08 -6.34
N VAL A 204 6.66 -20.81 -5.24
CA VAL A 204 5.53 -21.65 -4.79
C VAL A 204 4.41 -21.70 -5.84
N ASP A 205 4.22 -20.64 -6.64
CA ASP A 205 3.16 -20.51 -7.63
C ASP A 205 3.67 -20.74 -9.07
N ALA A 206 4.85 -21.34 -9.23
CA ALA A 206 5.50 -21.50 -10.54
C ALA A 206 4.68 -22.30 -11.56
N ASP A 207 3.84 -23.22 -11.08
CA ASP A 207 2.92 -24.02 -11.88
C ASP A 207 1.77 -23.20 -12.48
N LEU A 208 1.49 -22.00 -11.94
CA LEU A 208 0.48 -21.07 -12.45
C LEU A 208 1.05 -20.06 -13.46
N ALA A 209 2.33 -20.16 -13.84
CA ALA A 209 2.97 -19.18 -14.71
C ALA A 209 2.27 -19.04 -16.08
N ASP A 210 1.89 -20.16 -16.71
CA ASP A 210 1.20 -20.14 -18.01
C ASP A 210 -0.19 -19.48 -17.91
N GLU A 211 -0.89 -19.66 -16.78
CA GLU A 211 -2.20 -19.02 -16.53
C GLU A 211 -2.04 -17.52 -16.29
N VAL A 212 -0.99 -17.09 -15.60
CA VAL A 212 -0.62 -15.66 -15.47
C VAL A 212 -0.34 -15.05 -16.85
N GLU A 213 0.42 -15.75 -17.70
CA GLU A 213 0.70 -15.29 -19.07
C GLU A 213 -0.55 -15.20 -19.94
N ALA A 214 -1.51 -16.11 -19.75
CA ALA A 214 -2.79 -16.09 -20.45
C ALA A 214 -3.64 -14.84 -20.13
N GLU A 215 -3.41 -14.17 -19.00
CA GLU A 215 -4.05 -12.90 -18.65
C GLU A 215 -3.44 -11.67 -19.36
N GLY A 216 -2.39 -11.89 -20.15
CA GLY A 216 -1.74 -10.85 -20.96
C GLY A 216 -0.60 -10.10 -20.26
N VAL A 217 -0.05 -10.68 -19.19
CA VAL A 217 1.14 -10.17 -18.49
C VAL A 217 2.26 -11.20 -18.53
N ARG A 218 3.49 -10.76 -18.81
CA ARG A 218 4.67 -11.63 -18.73
C ARG A 218 4.84 -12.12 -17.30
N CYS A 219 5.10 -13.40 -17.11
CA CYS A 219 5.36 -13.98 -15.80
C CYS A 219 6.88 -14.06 -15.53
N VAL A 220 7.31 -13.67 -14.33
CA VAL A 220 8.67 -13.87 -13.83
C VAL A 220 8.61 -14.58 -12.48
N VAL A 221 9.23 -15.74 -12.38
CA VAL A 221 9.22 -16.56 -11.16
C VAL A 221 10.52 -16.38 -10.38
N THR A 222 10.44 -15.99 -9.10
CA THR A 222 11.60 -15.85 -8.21
C THR A 222 11.21 -16.00 -6.73
N ASP A 223 12.16 -15.87 -5.79
CA ASP A 223 11.85 -15.82 -4.37
C ASP A 223 11.29 -14.42 -4.01
N THR A 224 10.03 -14.34 -3.60
CA THR A 224 9.35 -13.06 -3.27
C THR A 224 9.19 -12.83 -1.77
N VAL A 225 9.37 -13.86 -0.94
CA VAL A 225 9.27 -13.77 0.51
C VAL A 225 10.52 -13.10 1.12
N MET A 226 10.43 -11.79 1.36
CA MET A 226 11.50 -10.92 1.92
C MET A 226 11.82 -11.19 3.41
N ARG A 227 12.38 -12.37 3.72
CA ARG A 227 12.79 -12.75 5.08
C ARG A 227 14.08 -12.08 5.56
N THR A 228 14.94 -11.68 4.63
CA THR A 228 16.20 -10.99 4.90
C THR A 228 16.39 -9.84 3.90
N THR A 229 17.32 -8.94 4.22
CA THR A 229 17.71 -7.82 3.36
C THR A 229 18.31 -8.30 2.04
N GLU A 230 19.02 -9.42 2.03
CA GLU A 230 19.62 -9.99 0.83
C GLU A 230 18.55 -10.51 -0.13
N VAL A 231 17.51 -11.17 0.40
CA VAL A 231 16.38 -11.63 -0.43
C VAL A 231 15.60 -10.44 -0.98
N ALA A 232 15.38 -9.40 -0.17
CA ALA A 232 14.71 -8.18 -0.64
C ALA A 232 15.51 -7.47 -1.74
N ALA A 233 16.83 -7.39 -1.62
CA ALA A 233 17.70 -6.81 -2.64
C ALA A 233 17.68 -7.63 -3.94
N ALA A 234 17.80 -8.96 -3.85
CA ALA A 234 17.75 -9.84 -5.02
C ALA A 234 16.38 -9.79 -5.74
N LEU A 235 15.29 -9.69 -4.99
CA LEU A 235 13.95 -9.48 -5.54
C LEU A 235 13.86 -8.13 -6.26
N ALA A 236 14.39 -7.06 -5.68
CA ALA A 236 14.41 -5.74 -6.31
C ALA A 236 15.21 -5.74 -7.62
N GLU A 237 16.39 -6.36 -7.64
CA GLU A 237 17.21 -6.53 -8.85
C GLU A 237 16.48 -7.33 -9.93
N THR A 238 15.86 -8.45 -9.55
CA THR A 238 15.07 -9.29 -10.48
C THR A 238 13.88 -8.51 -11.04
N THR A 239 13.18 -7.76 -10.19
CA THR A 239 12.00 -6.96 -10.56
C THR A 239 12.38 -5.86 -11.54
N LEU A 240 13.47 -5.12 -11.27
CA LEU A 240 13.97 -4.09 -12.18
C LEU A 240 14.47 -4.66 -13.50
N GLY A 241 15.19 -5.80 -13.46
CA GLY A 241 15.64 -6.49 -14.67
C GLY A 241 14.52 -7.11 -15.50
N ALA A 242 13.29 -7.19 -14.96
CA ALA A 242 12.11 -7.69 -15.64
C ALA A 242 11.32 -6.59 -16.38
N VAL A 243 11.67 -5.32 -16.17
CA VAL A 243 11.16 -4.18 -16.94
C VAL A 243 11.82 -4.19 -18.32
N ALA A 244 11.02 -4.08 -19.37
CA ALA A 244 11.48 -4.14 -20.77
C ALA A 244 12.19 -2.86 -21.22
#